data_AF-A0A496S6K1-F1
#
_entry.id   AF-A0A496S6K1-F1
#
_cell.length_a   1.000
_cell.length_b   1.000
_cell.length_c   1.000
_cell.angle_alpha   90.00
_cell.angle_beta   90.00
_cell.angle_gamma   90.00
#
_symmetry.space_group_name_H-M   'P 1'
#
loop_
_entity.id
_entity.type
_entity.pdbx_description
1 polymer ?
#
loop_
_entity_poly.entity_id
_entity_poly.type
_entity_poly.pdbx_seq_one_letter_code
_entity_poly.pdbx_strand_id
1 'polypeptide(L)'
;MLQNRYSKGKGIYVIDRGADRKELIKSMLLDNLRFIIRIKQERLYLLGNNRKKKKAKDIAERFIEYNQRYKLEIDNQGFKEKRVVELGKKKVKILQIKEELWLVAIKGFGDKPMLLLTNVDKNPVIILEMYLTRWKVEESIRFLKQEYNLEDVRVRSYPGLRNTVSFLLAVFYFLSVYLGRKLKLNILLKKIYEKAKRFFQIPPFKHYALADGIFRILFNTPWR
;
A
#
# COMPACT_ATOMS: atom_id res chain seq x y z
N MET A 1 -2.66 -0.94 22.31
CA MET A 1 -4.01 -0.35 22.49
C MET A 1 -4.30 1.03 21.84
N LEU A 2 -3.32 1.85 21.45
CA LEU A 2 -3.59 3.24 21.00
C LEU A 2 -3.94 3.43 19.50
N GLN A 3 -3.55 2.53 18.59
CA GLN A 3 -3.62 2.85 17.15
C GLN A 3 -5.00 2.72 16.48
N ASN A 4 -5.97 1.99 17.07
CA ASN A 4 -7.27 1.74 16.41
C ASN A 4 -8.39 2.76 16.76
N ARG A 5 -8.10 3.74 17.63
CA ARG A 5 -9.09 4.75 18.06
C ARG A 5 -9.43 5.74 16.93
N TYR A 6 -8.43 6.22 16.19
CA TYR A 6 -8.62 7.20 15.12
C TYR A 6 -9.40 6.64 13.91
N SER A 7 -9.27 5.34 13.66
CA SER A 7 -10.00 4.64 12.59
C SER A 7 -11.34 4.05 13.06
N LYS A 8 -11.72 4.28 14.33
CA LYS A 8 -12.95 3.75 14.95
C LYS A 8 -13.11 2.24 14.77
N GLY A 9 -12.02 1.47 14.87
CA GLY A 9 -12.07 0.02 14.65
C GLY A 9 -12.19 -0.42 13.18
N LYS A 10 -12.26 0.51 12.22
CA LYS A 10 -12.49 0.21 10.81
C LYS A 10 -11.21 0.15 9.98
N GLY A 11 -10.07 0.51 10.55
CA GLY A 11 -8.78 0.52 9.87
C GLY A 11 -8.33 -0.88 9.46
N ILE A 12 -7.70 -0.98 8.29
CA ILE A 12 -7.05 -2.21 7.81
C ILE A 12 -5.56 -1.93 7.71
N TYR A 13 -4.76 -2.71 8.44
CA TYR A 13 -3.31 -2.63 8.41
C TYR A 13 -2.77 -3.35 7.17
N VAL A 14 -2.01 -2.65 6.34
CA VAL A 14 -1.42 -3.23 5.12
C VAL A 14 0.09 -3.26 5.29
N ILE A 15 0.69 -4.45 5.28
CA ILE A 15 2.11 -4.63 5.59
C ILE A 15 2.79 -5.56 4.59
N ASP A 16 4.03 -5.26 4.21
CA ASP A 16 4.84 -6.11 3.31
C ASP A 16 5.43 -7.32 4.07
N ARG A 17 6.25 -8.11 3.37
CA ARG A 17 6.87 -9.38 3.79
C ARG A 17 7.62 -9.33 5.14
N GLY A 18 8.02 -8.15 5.60
CA GLY A 18 8.64 -7.98 6.93
C GLY A 18 7.73 -8.41 8.08
N ALA A 19 6.41 -8.37 7.89
CA ALA A 19 5.40 -8.76 8.87
C ALA A 19 4.99 -10.25 8.79
N ASP A 20 5.62 -11.06 7.94
CA ASP A 20 5.38 -12.51 7.87
C ASP A 20 5.99 -13.25 9.07
N ARG A 21 5.54 -12.90 10.28
CA ARG A 21 5.98 -13.43 11.57
C ARG A 21 4.75 -13.92 12.33
N LYS A 22 4.80 -15.15 12.82
CA LYS A 22 3.67 -15.77 13.50
C LYS A 22 3.25 -14.99 14.76
N GLU A 23 4.20 -14.57 15.58
CA GLU A 23 3.90 -13.80 16.80
C GLU A 23 3.24 -12.45 16.51
N LEU A 24 3.64 -11.78 15.41
CA LEU A 24 2.99 -10.54 15.00
C LEU A 24 1.55 -10.79 14.56
N ILE A 25 1.32 -11.79 13.72
CA ILE A 25 -0.04 -12.17 13.27
C ILE A 25 -0.91 -12.53 14.48
N LYS A 26 -0.38 -13.31 15.42
CA LYS A 26 -1.05 -13.68 16.67
C LYS A 26 -1.42 -12.44 17.49
N SER A 27 -0.49 -11.52 17.70
CA SER A 27 -0.74 -10.25 18.40
C SER A 27 -1.82 -9.41 17.71
N MET A 28 -1.78 -9.30 16.38
CA MET A 28 -2.79 -8.55 15.63
C MET A 28 -4.18 -9.18 15.73
N LEU A 29 -4.27 -10.51 15.76
CA LEU A 29 -5.53 -11.22 15.98
C LEU A 29 -6.06 -11.03 17.41
N LEU A 30 -5.20 -11.13 18.42
CA LEU A 30 -5.56 -10.88 19.82
C LEU A 30 -6.11 -9.47 20.04
N ASP A 31 -5.52 -8.48 19.36
CA ASP A 31 -5.96 -7.08 19.40
C ASP A 31 -7.18 -6.80 18.49
N ASN A 32 -7.79 -7.82 17.89
CA ASN A 32 -8.90 -7.70 16.93
C ASN A 32 -8.60 -6.74 15.76
N LEU A 33 -7.34 -6.67 15.33
CA LEU A 33 -6.94 -5.81 14.22
C LEU A 33 -7.23 -6.50 12.88
N ARG A 34 -7.68 -5.70 11.92
CA ARG A 34 -7.90 -6.14 10.55
C ARG A 34 -6.64 -5.90 9.74
N PHE A 35 -6.18 -6.88 8.98
CA PHE A 35 -4.90 -6.77 8.28
C PHE A 35 -4.86 -7.44 6.92
N ILE A 36 -3.92 -6.99 6.09
CA ILE A 36 -3.48 -7.60 4.83
C ILE A 36 -1.95 -7.62 4.88
N ILE A 37 -1.36 -8.81 4.94
CA ILE A 37 0.09 -9.00 5.03
C ILE A 37 0.57 -9.77 3.80
N ARG A 38 1.58 -9.25 3.09
CA ARG A 38 2.25 -10.04 2.06
C ARG A 38 3.11 -11.11 2.72
N ILE A 39 2.98 -12.35 2.28
CA ILE A 39 3.66 -13.49 2.90
C ILE A 39 4.71 -14.11 1.97
N LYS A 40 5.62 -14.89 2.57
CA LYS A 40 6.58 -15.72 1.85
C LYS A 40 5.91 -17.00 1.36
N GLN A 41 6.34 -17.43 0.17
CA GLN A 41 5.79 -18.60 -0.51
C GLN A 41 6.08 -19.94 0.21
N GLU A 42 7.19 -20.00 0.95
CA GLU A 42 7.63 -21.20 1.68
C GLU A 42 6.91 -21.38 3.03
N ARG A 43 6.09 -20.40 3.45
CA ARG A 43 5.37 -20.49 4.72
C ARG A 43 4.35 -21.64 4.70
N LEU A 44 4.29 -22.37 5.80
CA LEU A 44 3.40 -23.51 5.96
C LEU A 44 2.05 -23.11 6.54
N TYR A 45 0.99 -23.65 5.94
CA TYR A 45 -0.40 -23.48 6.36
C TYR A 45 -1.10 -24.83 6.43
N LEU A 46 -2.16 -24.87 7.23
CA LEU A 46 -3.10 -26.00 7.32
C LEU A 46 -4.28 -25.70 6.40
N LEU A 47 -4.66 -26.69 5.60
CA LEU A 47 -5.79 -26.63 4.69
C LEU A 47 -6.87 -27.63 5.14
N GLY A 48 -8.08 -27.13 5.40
CA GLY A 48 -9.19 -27.94 5.90
C GLY A 48 -8.89 -28.63 7.24
N ASN A 49 -9.61 -29.71 7.52
CA ASN A 49 -9.49 -30.43 8.80
C ASN A 49 -8.32 -31.41 8.86
N ASN A 50 -7.68 -31.73 7.73
CA ASN A 50 -6.72 -32.83 7.63
C ASN A 50 -5.34 -32.57 8.26
N ARG A 51 -5.14 -31.48 9.02
CA ARG A 51 -3.90 -31.08 9.75
C ARG A 51 -2.57 -31.18 8.97
N LYS A 52 -2.59 -31.48 7.66
CA LYS A 52 -1.41 -31.56 6.80
C LYS A 52 -0.93 -30.15 6.48
N LYS A 53 0.35 -29.90 6.78
CA LYS A 53 1.04 -28.65 6.45
C LYS A 53 1.34 -28.63 4.95
N LYS A 54 1.01 -27.53 4.28
CA LYS A 54 1.33 -27.27 2.87
C LYS A 54 1.98 -25.92 2.73
N LYS A 55 2.91 -25.76 1.78
CA LYS A 55 3.51 -24.44 1.52
C LYS A 55 2.48 -23.52 0.86
N ALA A 56 2.61 -22.23 1.10
CA ALA A 56 1.70 -21.23 0.56
C ALA A 56 1.67 -21.25 -0.98
N LYS A 57 2.83 -21.49 -1.63
CA LYS A 57 2.88 -21.69 -3.09
C LYS A 57 2.08 -22.89 -3.56
N ASP A 58 2.20 -24.05 -2.90
CA ASP A 58 1.49 -25.26 -3.29
C ASP A 58 -0.02 -25.07 -3.14
N ILE A 59 -0.45 -24.31 -2.12
CA ILE A 59 -1.85 -23.91 -1.92
C ILE A 59 -2.31 -23.03 -3.09
N ALA A 60 -1.53 -22.02 -3.45
CA ALA A 60 -1.86 -21.10 -4.52
C ALA A 60 -1.88 -21.76 -5.91
N GLU A 61 -1.10 -22.80 -6.14
CA GLU A 61 -1.05 -23.52 -7.41
C GLU A 61 -2.14 -24.56 -7.55
N ARG A 62 -2.43 -25.33 -6.50
CA ARG A 62 -3.27 -26.53 -6.58
C ARG A 62 -4.66 -26.40 -5.95
N PHE A 63 -4.87 -25.40 -5.09
CA PHE A 63 -6.07 -25.31 -4.24
C PHE A 63 -6.80 -23.97 -4.34
N ILE A 64 -6.26 -23.02 -5.12
CA ILE A 64 -6.89 -21.73 -5.40
C ILE A 64 -7.31 -21.71 -6.87
N GLU A 65 -8.61 -21.51 -7.10
CA GLU A 65 -9.17 -21.20 -8.42
C GLU A 65 -9.07 -19.70 -8.67
N TYR A 66 -8.49 -19.34 -9.81
CA TYR A 66 -8.28 -17.95 -10.23
C TYR A 66 -9.48 -17.47 -11.03
N ASN A 67 -10.59 -17.24 -10.33
CA ASN A 67 -11.88 -16.90 -10.94
C ASN A 67 -12.09 -15.41 -11.19
N GLN A 68 -11.14 -14.55 -10.78
CA GLN A 68 -11.25 -13.10 -10.97
C GLN A 68 -10.14 -12.58 -11.85
N ARG A 69 -10.50 -11.84 -12.90
CA ARG A 69 -9.57 -11.10 -13.76
C ARG A 69 -9.70 -9.62 -13.49
N TYR A 70 -8.58 -8.94 -13.30
CA TYR A 70 -8.54 -7.52 -13.02
C TYR A 70 -7.48 -6.83 -13.87
N LYS A 71 -7.85 -5.73 -14.52
CA LYS A 71 -6.96 -4.93 -15.35
C LYS A 71 -6.37 -3.81 -14.51
N LEU A 72 -5.07 -3.85 -14.31
CA LEU A 72 -4.28 -2.84 -13.63
C LEU A 72 -3.69 -1.88 -14.66
N GLU A 73 -3.77 -0.59 -14.37
CA GLU A 73 -2.91 0.42 -14.99
C GLU A 73 -1.87 0.83 -13.95
N ILE A 74 -0.61 0.48 -14.20
CA ILE A 74 0.53 0.89 -13.38
C ILE A 74 1.17 2.08 -14.08
N ASP A 75 1.25 3.21 -13.39
CA ASP A 75 1.98 4.37 -13.84
C ASP A 75 3.43 4.23 -13.35
N ASN A 76 4.34 3.96 -14.28
CA ASN A 76 5.77 3.91 -14.02
C ASN A 76 6.42 5.13 -14.69
N GLN A 77 6.64 6.19 -13.91
CA GLN A 77 7.31 7.41 -14.37
C GLN A 77 6.66 8.04 -15.63
N GLY A 78 5.34 8.00 -15.74
CA GLY A 78 4.58 8.55 -16.87
C GLY A 78 4.23 7.52 -17.95
N PHE A 79 4.81 6.33 -17.92
CA PHE A 79 4.40 5.21 -18.78
C PHE A 79 3.30 4.40 -18.11
N LYS A 80 2.12 4.37 -18.75
CA LYS A 80 1.01 3.54 -18.31
C LYS A 80 1.16 2.13 -18.84
N GLU A 81 1.67 1.23 -17.99
CA GLU A 81 1.70 -0.19 -18.28
C GLU A 81 0.35 -0.81 -17.90
N LYS A 82 -0.32 -1.42 -18.87
CA LYS A 82 -1.53 -2.20 -18.63
C LYS A 82 -1.15 -3.65 -18.34
N ARG A 83 -1.49 -4.15 -17.16
CA ARG A 83 -1.33 -5.56 -16.80
C ARG A 83 -2.66 -6.18 -16.46
N VAL A 84 -2.87 -7.42 -16.91
CA VAL A 84 -4.01 -8.23 -16.47
C VAL A 84 -3.51 -9.17 -15.39
N VAL A 85 -4.16 -9.16 -14.25
CA VAL A 85 -3.88 -10.08 -13.15
C VAL A 85 -5.07 -11.00 -12.92
N GLU A 86 -4.76 -12.23 -12.52
CA GLU A 86 -5.75 -13.22 -12.12
C GLU A 86 -5.65 -13.44 -10.61
N LEU A 87 -6.80 -13.48 -9.93
CA LEU A 87 -6.88 -13.57 -8.48
C LEU A 87 -7.81 -14.70 -8.04
N GLY A 88 -7.47 -15.28 -6.90
CA GLY A 88 -8.31 -16.20 -6.16
C GLY A 88 -8.01 -16.14 -4.67
N LYS A 89 -8.90 -16.70 -3.84
CA LYS A 89 -8.65 -16.82 -2.40
C LYS A 89 -9.10 -18.17 -1.85
N LYS A 90 -8.42 -18.63 -0.79
CA LYS A 90 -8.78 -19.84 -0.05
C LYS A 90 -8.60 -19.63 1.45
N LYS A 91 -9.46 -20.26 2.24
CA LYS A 91 -9.30 -20.29 3.69
C LYS A 91 -8.13 -21.18 4.09
N VAL A 92 -7.31 -20.69 5.01
CA VAL A 92 -6.13 -21.37 5.56
C VAL A 92 -6.05 -21.14 7.06
N LYS A 93 -5.39 -22.04 7.79
CA LYS A 93 -5.05 -21.86 9.21
C LYS A 93 -3.54 -21.88 9.40
N ILE A 94 -3.07 -21.11 10.39
CA ILE A 94 -1.69 -21.19 10.86
C ILE A 94 -1.67 -22.11 12.08
N LEU A 95 -0.64 -22.95 12.21
CA LEU A 95 -0.50 -23.81 13.38
C LEU A 95 -0.45 -22.97 14.68
N GLN A 96 -1.24 -23.35 15.69
CA GLN A 96 -1.45 -22.63 16.96
C GLN A 96 -2.17 -21.26 16.83
N ILE A 97 -2.81 -20.99 15.69
CA ILE A 97 -3.78 -19.89 15.53
C ILE A 97 -5.13 -20.56 15.25
N LYS A 98 -6.16 -20.22 16.02
CA LYS A 98 -7.48 -20.87 15.93
C LYS A 98 -8.30 -20.31 14.76
N GLU A 99 -8.11 -19.03 14.50
CA GLU A 99 -8.79 -18.22 13.51
C GLU A 99 -8.45 -18.68 12.09
N GLU A 100 -9.48 -18.77 11.25
CA GLU A 100 -9.31 -18.96 9.81
C GLU A 100 -8.95 -17.63 9.15
N LEU A 101 -7.95 -17.69 8.27
CA LEU A 101 -7.49 -16.55 7.48
C LEU A 101 -7.71 -16.84 6.01
N TRP A 102 -7.79 -15.79 5.21
CA TRP A 102 -7.83 -15.87 3.76
C TRP A 102 -6.42 -15.74 3.20
N LEU A 103 -6.01 -16.73 2.42
CA LEU A 103 -4.87 -16.64 1.53
C LEU A 103 -5.36 -16.19 0.16
N VAL A 104 -4.98 -14.99 -0.25
CA VAL A 104 -5.26 -14.42 -1.57
C VAL A 104 -4.02 -14.60 -2.44
N ALA A 105 -4.18 -15.20 -3.61
CA ALA A 105 -3.12 -15.37 -4.59
C ALA A 105 -3.38 -14.51 -5.82
N ILE A 106 -2.34 -13.87 -6.33
CA ILE A 106 -2.37 -12.99 -7.48
C ILE A 106 -1.30 -13.41 -8.49
N LYS A 107 -1.73 -13.77 -9.71
CA LYS A 107 -0.88 -14.09 -10.86
C LYS A 107 -0.85 -12.92 -11.84
N GLY A 108 0.29 -12.71 -12.52
CA GLY A 108 0.44 -11.67 -13.55
C GLY A 108 1.39 -10.50 -13.21
N PHE A 109 1.97 -10.46 -12.01
CA PHE A 109 3.02 -9.48 -11.67
C PHE A 109 4.46 -9.97 -11.99
N GLY A 110 4.63 -11.26 -12.23
CA GLY A 110 5.89 -11.95 -12.55
C GLY A 110 5.65 -13.46 -12.57
N ASP A 111 6.73 -14.26 -12.64
CA ASP A 111 6.64 -15.72 -12.80
C ASP A 111 5.95 -16.42 -11.64
N LYS A 112 6.10 -15.85 -10.44
CA LYS A 112 5.63 -16.43 -9.18
C LYS A 112 4.44 -15.62 -8.64
N PRO A 113 3.37 -16.28 -8.16
CA PRO A 113 2.21 -15.57 -7.64
C PRO A 113 2.57 -14.77 -6.38
N MET A 114 2.05 -13.55 -6.30
CA MET A 114 2.06 -12.77 -5.06
C MET A 114 1.00 -13.32 -4.12
N LEU A 115 1.37 -13.52 -2.85
CA LEU A 115 0.50 -14.08 -1.82
C LEU A 115 0.24 -13.07 -0.71
N LEU A 116 -1.02 -12.85 -0.39
CA LEU A 116 -1.48 -11.98 0.69
C LEU A 116 -2.29 -12.80 1.70
N LEU A 117 -2.02 -12.61 2.98
CA LEU A 117 -2.76 -13.20 4.09
C LEU A 117 -3.61 -12.13 4.75
N THR A 118 -4.89 -12.41 4.97
CA THR A 118 -5.82 -11.44 5.57
C THR A 118 -6.89 -12.11 6.43
N ASN A 119 -7.31 -11.45 7.51
CA ASN A 119 -8.52 -11.81 8.26
C ASN A 119 -9.76 -11.03 7.79
N VAL A 120 -9.66 -10.28 6.68
CA VAL A 120 -10.76 -9.50 6.12
C VAL A 120 -11.44 -10.28 5.01
N ASP A 121 -12.73 -10.57 5.17
CA ASP A 121 -13.51 -11.21 4.12
C ASP A 121 -14.01 -10.17 3.10
N LYS A 122 -13.22 -9.97 2.05
CA LYS A 122 -13.57 -9.13 0.90
C LYS A 122 -13.22 -9.81 -0.40
N ASN A 123 -13.70 -9.24 -1.50
CA ASN A 123 -13.32 -9.65 -2.84
C ASN A 123 -11.78 -9.56 -3.00
N PRO A 124 -11.10 -10.60 -3.56
CA PRO A 124 -9.66 -10.59 -3.83
C PRO A 124 -9.15 -9.34 -4.54
N VAL A 125 -9.90 -8.78 -5.50
CA VAL A 125 -9.55 -7.53 -6.20
C VAL A 125 -9.47 -6.36 -5.21
N ILE A 126 -10.45 -6.23 -4.33
CA ILE A 126 -10.44 -5.17 -3.30
C ILE A 126 -9.25 -5.34 -2.34
N ILE A 127 -8.93 -6.58 -1.97
CA ILE A 127 -7.75 -6.87 -1.13
C ILE A 127 -6.46 -6.46 -1.86
N LEU A 128 -6.35 -6.75 -3.16
CA LEU A 128 -5.23 -6.32 -3.97
C LEU A 128 -5.14 -4.80 -4.07
N GLU A 129 -6.23 -4.10 -4.37
CA GLU A 129 -6.26 -2.63 -4.44
C GLU A 129 -5.81 -2.00 -3.11
N MET A 130 -6.33 -2.50 -1.98
CA MET A 130 -5.90 -2.10 -0.65
C MET A 130 -4.41 -2.35 -0.44
N TYR A 131 -3.90 -3.51 -0.86
CA TYR A 131 -2.47 -3.82 -0.77
C TYR A 131 -1.61 -2.88 -1.63
N LEU A 132 -2.03 -2.56 -2.86
CA LEU A 132 -1.31 -1.67 -3.76
C LEU A 132 -1.23 -0.23 -3.23
N THR A 133 -2.16 0.21 -2.38
CA THR A 133 -2.03 1.52 -1.72
C THR A 133 -0.76 1.64 -0.87
N ARG A 134 -0.22 0.52 -0.38
CA ARG A 134 1.06 0.47 0.36
C ARG A 134 2.22 1.00 -0.46
N TRP A 135 2.26 0.76 -1.77
CA TRP A 135 3.33 1.27 -2.65
C TRP A 135 3.41 2.79 -2.64
N LYS A 136 2.28 3.47 -2.45
CA LYS A 136 2.25 4.94 -2.33
C LYS A 136 3.04 5.45 -1.13
N VAL A 137 3.12 4.66 -0.05
CA VAL A 137 3.92 5.01 1.14
C VAL A 137 5.41 4.97 0.79
N GLU A 138 5.85 3.91 0.10
CA GLU A 138 7.24 3.79 -0.37
C GLU A 138 7.59 4.89 -1.38
N GLU A 139 6.70 5.16 -2.34
CA GLU A 139 6.83 6.26 -3.30
C GLU A 139 7.01 7.60 -2.59
N SER A 140 6.18 7.87 -1.56
CA SER A 140 6.26 9.10 -0.77
C SER A 140 7.60 9.23 -0.03
N ILE A 141 8.07 8.14 0.58
CA ILE A 141 9.36 8.16 1.29
C ILE A 141 10.52 8.31 0.30
N ARG A 142 10.46 7.65 -0.86
CA ARG A 142 11.47 7.77 -1.92
C ARG A 142 11.53 9.20 -2.46
N PHE A 143 10.38 9.80 -2.74
CA PHE A 143 10.25 11.19 -3.12
C PHE A 143 10.89 12.13 -2.08
N LEU A 144 10.59 11.93 -0.78
CA LEU A 144 11.22 12.73 0.27
C LEU A 144 12.74 12.57 0.34
N LYS A 145 13.24 11.35 0.12
CA LYS A 145 14.68 11.08 0.09
C LYS A 145 15.38 11.76 -1.09
N GLN A 146 14.79 11.71 -2.27
CA GLN A 146 15.38 12.19 -3.52
C GLN A 146 15.19 13.70 -3.72
N GLU A 147 13.95 14.19 -3.66
CA GLU A 147 13.64 15.59 -4.03
C GLU A 147 14.00 16.59 -2.93
N TYR A 148 13.92 16.17 -1.67
CA TYR A 148 14.31 17.01 -0.53
C TYR A 148 15.69 16.66 0.02
N ASN A 149 16.46 15.80 -0.66
CA ASN A 149 17.77 15.33 -0.22
C ASN A 149 17.79 14.92 1.27
N LEU A 150 16.73 14.26 1.75
CA LEU A 150 16.58 13.95 3.18
C LEU A 150 17.76 13.13 3.72
N GLU A 151 18.35 12.28 2.89
CA GLU A 151 19.51 11.45 3.28
C GLU A 151 20.80 12.27 3.45
N ASP A 152 20.84 13.49 2.90
CA ASP A 152 21.99 14.40 3.02
C ASP A 152 21.90 15.39 4.19
N VAL A 153 20.75 15.43 4.88
CA VAL A 153 20.59 16.31 6.04
C VAL A 153 21.53 15.86 7.18
N ARG A 154 22.41 16.77 7.63
CA ARG A 154 23.33 16.53 8.75
C ARG A 154 22.85 17.24 10.01
N VAL A 155 22.71 16.47 11.08
CA VAL A 155 22.37 16.97 12.41
C VAL A 155 23.30 16.32 13.43
N ARG A 156 23.63 17.05 14.50
CA ARG A 156 24.63 16.62 15.50
C ARG A 156 24.09 15.67 16.57
N SER A 157 22.81 15.31 16.53
CA SER A 157 22.20 14.44 17.54
C SER A 157 21.03 13.61 16.98
N TYR A 158 20.80 12.44 17.58
CA TYR A 158 19.67 11.57 17.23
C TYR A 158 18.30 12.24 17.46
N PRO A 159 18.05 12.98 18.57
CA PRO A 159 16.83 13.76 18.73
C PRO A 159 16.63 14.80 17.62
N GLY A 160 17.71 15.48 17.20
CA GLY A 160 17.68 16.41 16.07
C GLY A 160 17.21 15.73 14.79
N LEU A 161 17.74 14.54 14.49
CA LEU A 161 17.35 13.76 13.30
C LEU A 161 15.87 13.36 13.35
N ARG A 162 15.42 12.84 14.49
CA ARG A 162 14.03 12.42 14.67
C ARG A 162 13.07 13.60 14.50
N ASN A 163 13.42 14.76 15.06
CA ASN A 163 12.60 15.97 14.95
C ASN A 163 12.52 16.45 13.50
N THR A 164 13.66 16.55 12.81
CA THR A 164 13.70 16.98 11.40
C THR A 164 12.85 16.08 10.50
N VAL A 165 12.99 14.75 10.62
CA VAL A 165 12.18 13.79 9.86
C VAL A 165 10.70 13.94 10.20
N SER A 166 10.35 14.14 11.48
CA SER A 166 8.96 14.31 11.92
C SER A 166 8.34 15.59 11.35
N PHE A 167 9.08 16.70 11.35
CA PHE A 167 8.64 17.96 10.75
C PHE A 167 8.47 17.84 9.23
N LEU A 168 9.44 17.24 8.53
CA LEU A 168 9.32 17.03 7.08
C LEU A 168 8.09 16.18 6.74
N LEU A 169 7.82 15.10 7.48
CA LEU A 169 6.63 14.29 7.29
C LEU A 169 5.34 15.07 7.57
N ALA A 170 5.33 15.95 8.58
CA ALA A 170 4.17 16.80 8.89
C ALA A 170 3.91 17.82 7.78
N VAL A 171 4.96 18.48 7.28
CA VAL A 171 4.88 19.41 6.14
C VAL A 171 4.44 18.66 4.88
N PHE A 172 5.01 17.49 4.60
CA PHE A 172 4.62 16.67 3.46
C PHE A 172 3.17 16.20 3.54
N TYR A 173 2.69 15.81 4.74
CA TYR A 173 1.28 15.52 4.98
C TYR A 173 0.41 16.75 4.68
N PHE A 174 0.79 17.94 5.17
CA PHE A 174 0.08 19.18 4.90
C PHE A 174 0.02 19.48 3.40
N LEU A 175 1.14 19.41 2.70
CA LEU A 175 1.19 19.62 1.24
C LEU A 175 0.33 18.60 0.50
N SER A 176 0.40 17.33 0.88
CA SER A 176 -0.30 16.24 0.20
C SER A 176 -1.80 16.24 0.44
N VAL A 177 -2.23 16.57 1.66
CA VAL A 177 -3.63 16.50 2.08
C VAL A 177 -4.30 17.85 1.95
N TYR A 178 -3.74 18.93 2.48
CA TYR A 178 -4.38 20.25 2.45
C TYR A 178 -4.19 20.95 1.10
N LEU A 179 -2.95 21.05 0.61
CA LEU A 179 -2.69 21.67 -0.69
C LEU A 179 -3.24 20.80 -1.82
N GLY A 180 -3.01 19.48 -1.74
CA GLY A 180 -3.57 18.50 -2.66
C GLY A 180 -5.10 18.49 -2.70
N ARG A 181 -5.80 18.75 -1.59
CA ARG A 181 -7.28 18.92 -1.58
C ARG A 181 -7.71 20.22 -2.25
N LYS A 182 -7.08 21.37 -1.97
CA LYS A 182 -7.43 22.66 -2.61
C LYS A 182 -7.09 22.68 -4.10
N LEU A 183 -5.92 22.16 -4.50
CA LEU A 183 -5.54 21.99 -5.91
C LEU A 183 -6.43 20.96 -6.62
N LYS A 184 -6.78 19.84 -5.97
CA LYS A 184 -7.80 18.93 -6.51
C LYS A 184 -9.14 19.64 -6.61
N LEU A 185 -9.59 20.44 -5.65
CA LEU A 185 -10.87 21.13 -5.74
C LEU A 185 -10.88 22.13 -6.91
N ASN A 186 -9.83 22.92 -7.08
CA ASN A 186 -9.71 23.89 -8.17
C ASN A 186 -9.55 23.21 -9.54
N ILE A 187 -8.75 22.15 -9.64
CA ILE A 187 -8.58 21.38 -10.89
C ILE A 187 -9.82 20.51 -11.16
N LEU A 188 -10.51 19.99 -10.15
CA LEU A 188 -11.73 19.21 -10.27
C LEU A 188 -12.91 20.14 -10.59
N LEU A 189 -13.00 21.36 -10.07
CA LEU A 189 -13.96 22.37 -10.53
C LEU A 189 -13.71 22.74 -11.99
N LYS A 190 -12.44 23.02 -12.35
CA LYS A 190 -12.04 23.29 -13.74
C LYS A 190 -12.34 22.10 -14.66
N LYS A 191 -12.07 20.87 -14.20
CA LYS A 191 -12.35 19.62 -14.93
C LYS A 191 -13.80 19.17 -14.86
N ILE A 192 -14.62 19.55 -13.88
CA ILE A 192 -16.05 19.24 -13.81
C ILE A 192 -16.78 20.14 -14.82
N TYR A 193 -16.35 21.40 -14.95
CA TYR A 193 -16.80 22.29 -16.02
C TYR A 193 -16.36 21.80 -17.41
N GLU A 194 -15.13 21.31 -17.57
CA GLU A 194 -14.66 20.73 -18.85
C GLU A 194 -15.17 19.30 -19.12
N LYS A 195 -15.52 18.53 -18.08
CA LYS A 195 -15.90 17.11 -18.15
C LYS A 195 -17.19 16.77 -17.38
N ALA A 196 -18.27 17.46 -17.73
CA ALA A 196 -19.57 16.80 -17.89
C ALA A 196 -19.52 15.65 -18.93
N LYS A 197 -18.36 15.34 -19.54
CA LYS A 197 -18.04 14.12 -20.28
C LYS A 197 -16.75 13.44 -19.77
N ARG A 198 -16.93 12.24 -19.20
CA ARG A 198 -15.98 11.09 -19.07
C ARG A 198 -15.13 10.93 -17.79
N PHE A 199 -15.45 9.81 -17.14
CA PHE A 199 -15.06 9.17 -15.88
C PHE A 199 -13.56 8.92 -15.58
N PHE A 200 -13.29 8.92 -14.27
CA PHE A 200 -12.18 8.43 -13.42
C PHE A 200 -10.94 7.74 -14.04
N GLN A 201 -9.75 8.24 -13.65
CA GLN A 201 -8.44 7.57 -13.69
C GLN A 201 -7.66 7.93 -12.41
N ILE A 202 -6.92 6.96 -11.86
CA ILE A 202 -6.02 7.14 -10.71
C ILE A 202 -5.03 8.27 -11.03
N PRO A 203 -4.84 9.28 -10.16
CA PRO A 203 -3.98 10.41 -10.52
C PRO A 203 -2.50 10.02 -10.48
N PRO A 204 -1.68 10.51 -11.44
CA PRO A 204 -0.23 10.37 -11.38
C PRO A 204 0.30 10.95 -10.07
N PHE A 205 1.46 10.50 -9.63
CA PHE A 205 2.11 10.95 -8.39
C PHE A 205 2.59 12.41 -8.53
N LYS A 206 1.67 13.36 -8.35
CA LYS A 206 1.83 14.81 -8.65
C LYS A 206 2.73 15.59 -7.68
N HIS A 207 3.38 14.92 -6.73
CA HIS A 207 4.19 15.59 -5.71
C HIS A 207 5.50 16.16 -6.27
N TYR A 208 6.08 15.53 -7.30
CA TYR A 208 7.22 16.06 -8.05
C TYR A 208 6.92 17.42 -8.69
N ALA A 209 5.80 17.54 -9.41
CA ALA A 209 5.39 18.82 -10.03
C ALA A 209 5.07 19.91 -8.99
N LEU A 210 4.59 19.52 -7.81
CA LEU A 210 4.33 20.46 -6.72
C LEU A 210 5.64 20.98 -6.10
N ALA A 211 6.62 20.10 -5.87
CA ALA A 211 7.92 20.48 -5.35
C ALA A 211 8.65 21.44 -6.31
N ASP A 212 8.69 21.12 -7.60
CA ASP A 212 9.27 22.00 -8.63
C ASP A 212 8.57 23.37 -8.67
N GLY A 213 7.23 23.40 -8.62
CA GLY A 213 6.48 24.65 -8.56
C GLY A 213 6.78 25.50 -7.32
N ILE A 214 6.86 24.88 -6.14
CA ILE A 214 7.22 25.60 -4.89
C ILE A 214 8.65 26.13 -4.97
N PHE A 215 9.60 25.31 -5.44
CA PHE A 215 11.00 25.71 -5.58
C PHE A 215 11.14 26.93 -6.50
N ARG A 216 10.49 26.90 -7.67
CA ARG A 216 10.47 28.03 -8.62
C ARG A 216 9.80 29.28 -8.08
N ILE A 217 8.82 29.18 -7.17
CA ILE A 217 8.21 30.37 -6.58
C ILE A 217 9.12 31.00 -5.51
N LEU A 218 9.79 30.17 -4.71
CA LEU A 218 10.56 30.63 -3.55
C LEU A 218 11.99 31.04 -3.90
N PHE A 219 12.61 30.43 -4.91
CA PHE A 219 14.04 30.58 -5.20
C PHE A 219 14.33 31.17 -6.59
N ASN A 220 13.31 31.54 -7.36
CA ASN A 220 13.48 32.20 -8.65
C ASN A 220 13.61 33.73 -8.45
N THR A 221 14.72 34.13 -7.83
CA THR A 221 15.24 35.49 -7.93
C THR A 221 15.95 35.61 -9.28
N PRO A 222 15.65 36.61 -10.13
CA PRO A 222 16.52 36.90 -11.27
C PRO A 222 17.90 37.25 -10.72
N TRP A 223 18.94 36.60 -11.25
CA TRP A 223 20.33 36.96 -10.96
C TRP A 223 20.50 38.48 -11.15
N ARG A 224 20.93 39.17 -10.10
CA ARG A 224 21.52 40.51 -10.18
C ARG A 224 23.03 40.37 -10.10
#